data_AF-A0A2V7IKG2-F1
#
_entry.id   AF-A0A2V7IKG2-F1
#
_cell.length_a   1.000
_cell.length_b   1.000
_cell.length_c   1.000
_cell.angle_alpha   90.00
_cell.angle_beta   90.00
_cell.angle_gamma   90.00
#
_symmetry.space_group_name_H-M   'P 1'
#
loop_
_entity.id
_entity.type
_entity.pdbx_description
1 polymer ?
#
loop_
_entity_poly.entity_id
_entity_poly.type
_entity_poly.pdbx_seq_one_letter_code
_entity_poly.pdbx_strand_id
1 'polypeptide(L)' 'MTIAVPWSLKHGDHVPMTLPRRAVVRMHINHMVHHRGQLSVYLRLIDVPVPSMYGPSADERG' A
#
# COMPACT_ATOMS: atom_id res chain seq x y z
N MET A 1 21.64 -11.19 -0.81
CA MET A 1 20.78 -10.01 -0.52
C MET A 1 19.88 -10.34 0.67
N THR A 2 20.20 -9.87 1.87
CA THR A 2 19.69 -10.46 3.12
C THR A 2 18.38 -9.79 3.57
N ILE A 3 17.24 -10.20 3.02
CA ILE A 3 15.90 -9.65 3.35
C ILE A 3 15.37 -10.09 4.73
N ALA A 4 16.08 -10.98 5.42
CA ALA A 4 15.73 -11.45 6.76
C ALA A 4 16.30 -10.58 7.89
N VAL A 5 17.18 -9.62 7.60
CA VAL A 5 17.78 -8.75 8.62
C VAL A 5 16.75 -7.81 9.26
N PRO A 6 16.92 -7.44 10.53
CA PRO A 6 16.03 -6.49 11.19
C PRO A 6 16.08 -5.10 10.53
N TRP A 7 14.94 -4.43 10.54
CA TRP A 7 14.77 -3.02 10.19
C TRP A 7 13.90 -2.36 11.27
N SER A 8 14.24 -1.12 11.63
CA SER A 8 13.55 -0.38 12.69
C SER A 8 12.89 0.88 12.15
N LEU A 9 11.63 1.08 12.49
CA LEU A 9 10.96 2.38 12.34
C LEU A 9 11.47 3.29 13.44
N LYS A 10 11.93 4.49 13.09
CA LYS A 10 12.44 5.48 14.06
C LYS A 10 11.68 6.78 13.93
N HIS A 11 11.44 7.42 15.07
CA HIS A 11 10.95 8.79 15.17
C HIS A 11 11.80 9.53 16.20
N GLY A 12 12.86 10.19 15.71
CA GLY A 12 13.94 10.67 16.57
C GLY A 12 14.60 9.51 17.31
N ASP A 13 14.70 9.65 18.64
CA ASP A 13 15.26 8.62 19.52
C ASP A 13 14.27 7.48 19.84
N HIS A 14 12.98 7.66 19.53
CA HIS A 14 11.98 6.62 19.75
C HIS A 14 12.04 5.58 18.62
N VAL A 15 12.02 4.30 18.99
CA VAL A 15 11.95 3.16 18.06
C VAL A 15 10.65 2.40 18.29
N PRO A 16 9.53 2.82 17.67
CA PRO A 16 8.22 2.19 17.90
C PRO A 16 8.14 0.72 17.45
N MET A 17 8.98 0.32 16.49
CA MET A 17 8.89 -1.01 15.88
C MET A 17 10.23 -1.47 15.31
N THR A 18 10.58 -2.74 15.55
CA THR A 18 11.67 -3.44 14.85
C THR A 18 11.17 -4.79 14.34
N LEU A 19 11.29 -5.05 13.04
CA LEU A 19 10.84 -6.28 12.40
C LEU A 19 11.82 -6.73 11.29
N PRO A 20 11.81 -8.00 10.87
CA PRO A 20 12.55 -8.43 9.68
C PRO A 20 12.15 -7.59 8.46
N ARG A 21 13.13 -7.16 7.66
CA ARG A 21 12.91 -6.27 6.49
C ARG A 21 11.85 -6.80 5.54
N ARG A 22 11.83 -8.12 5.27
CA ARG A 22 10.79 -8.77 4.46
C ARG A 22 9.36 -8.53 4.98
N ALA A 23 9.18 -8.51 6.29
CA ALA A 23 7.86 -8.36 6.91
C ALA A 23 7.38 -6.92 6.76
N VAL A 24 8.28 -5.95 6.98
CA VAL A 24 7.97 -4.51 6.84
C VAL A 24 7.56 -4.18 5.41
N VAL A 25 8.32 -4.65 4.42
CA VAL A 25 8.02 -4.43 2.99
C VAL A 25 6.67 -5.04 2.62
N ARG A 26 6.42 -6.31 2.99
CA ARG A 26 5.15 -6.98 2.73
C ARG A 26 3.97 -6.24 3.36
N MET A 27 4.11 -5.82 4.62
CA MET A 27 3.08 -5.09 5.34
C MET A 27 2.78 -3.74 4.68
N HIS A 28 3.81 -2.95 4.34
CA HIS A 28 3.62 -1.65 3.70
C HIS A 28 2.96 -1.76 2.32
N ILE A 29 3.38 -2.72 1.49
CA ILE A 29 2.76 -2.93 0.19
C ILE A 29 1.29 -3.35 0.35
N ASN A 30 1.00 -4.28 1.26
CA ASN A 30 -0.38 -4.69 1.54
C ASN A 30 -1.23 -3.52 2.06
N HIS A 31 -0.66 -2.66 2.92
CA HIS A 31 -1.33 -1.47 3.44
C HIS A 31 -1.64 -0.46 2.33
N MET A 32 -0.70 -0.21 1.42
CA MET A 32 -0.93 0.65 0.26
C MET A 32 -2.01 0.07 -0.67
N VAL A 33 -2.00 -1.24 -0.94
CA VAL A 33 -3.03 -1.90 -1.76
C VAL A 33 -4.41 -1.79 -1.09
N HIS A 34 -4.48 -1.97 0.23
CA HIS A 34 -5.71 -1.80 1.00
C HIS A 34 -6.28 -0.38 0.89
N HIS A 35 -5.46 0.64 1.14
CA HIS A 35 -5.89 2.04 1.04
C HIS A 35 -6.18 2.48 -0.39
N ARG A 36 -5.47 1.95 -1.39
CA ARG A 36 -5.81 2.18 -2.80
C ARG A 36 -7.21 1.64 -3.12
N GLY A 37 -7.59 0.49 -2.54
CA GLY A 37 -8.95 -0.03 -2.63
C GLY A 37 -9.98 0.93 -2.04
N GLN A 38 -9.74 1.44 -0.83
CA GLN A 38 -10.61 2.43 -0.18
C GLN A 38 -10.74 3.71 -1.03
N LEU A 39 -9.62 4.22 -1.56
CA LEU A 39 -9.63 5.38 -2.45
C LEU A 39 -10.45 5.12 -3.71
N SER A 40 -10.36 3.92 -4.31
CA SER A 40 -11.16 3.58 -5.49
C SER A 40 -12.67 3.58 -5.22
N VAL A 41 -13.10 3.26 -3.99
CA VAL A 41 -14.51 3.39 -3.58
C VAL A 41 -14.88 4.86 -3.44
N TYR A 42 -14.03 5.65 -2.79
CA TYR A 42 -14.26 7.09 -2.66
C TYR A 42 -14.42 7.77 -4.02
N LEU A 43 -13.53 7.50 -4.99
CA LEU A 43 -13.62 8.06 -6.34
C LEU A 43 -14.97 7.74 -7.02
N ARG A 44 -15.45 6.49 -6.87
CA ARG A 44 -16.79 6.11 -7.38
C ARG A 44 -17.92 6.88 -6.72
N LEU A 45 -17.82 7.17 -5.43
CA LEU A 45 -18.85 7.91 -4.69
C LEU A 45 -18.92 9.40 -5.09
N ILE A 46 -17.86 9.93 -5.69
CA ILE A 46 -17.79 11.33 -6.13
C ILE A 46 -17.74 11.47 -7.65
N ASP A 47 -18.20 10.44 -8.37
CA ASP A 47 -18.28 10.40 -9.84
C ASP A 47 -16.95 10.72 -10.56
N VAL A 48 -15.82 10.37 -9.94
CA VAL A 48 -14.49 10.48 -10.56
C VAL A 48 -14.10 9.11 -11.15
N PRO A 49 -13.68 9.04 -12.43
CA PRO A 49 -13.26 7.79 -13.06
C PRO A 49 -12.15 7.08 -12.27
N VAL A 50 -12.33 5.78 -12.05
CA VAL A 50 -11.32 4.95 -11.38
C VAL A 50 -10.27 4.51 -12.40
N PRO A 51 -8.97 4.72 -12.14
CA PRO A 51 -7.92 4.27 -13.05
C PRO A 51 -7.79 2.73 -13.04
N SER A 52 -7.36 2.15 -14.15
CA SER A 52 -6.91 0.76 -14.22
C SER A 52 -5.79 0.45 -13.23
N MET A 53 -5.81 -0.76 -12.66
CA MET A 53 -4.86 -1.21 -11.63
C MET A 53 -4.18 -2.53 -11.99
N TYR A 54 -4.97 -3.57 -12.23
CA TYR A 54 -4.48 -4.92 -12.62
C TYR A 54 -5.08 -5.37 -13.96
N GLY A 55 -5.75 -4.44 -14.65
CA GLY A 55 -6.63 -4.64 -15.78
C GLY A 55 -7.60 -3.45 -15.87
N PRO A 56 -8.32 -3.31 -16.99
CA PRO A 56 -9.21 -2.19 -17.22
C PRO A 56 -10.19 -2.00 -16.06
N SER A 57 -10.43 -0.75 -15.68
CA SER A 57 -11.54 -0.43 -14.77
C SER A 57 -12.86 -0.47 -15.53
N ALA A 58 -13.99 -0.35 -14.81
CA ALA A 58 -15.30 -0.21 -15.45
C ALA A 58 -15.46 1.11 -16.24
N ASP A 59 -14.57 2.07 -16.00
CA ASP A 59 -14.61 3.40 -16.60
C ASP A 59 -13.79 3.49 -17.89
N GLU A 60 -12.98 2.47 -18.18
CA GLU A 60 -12.18 2.37 -19.39
C GLU A 60 -12.93 1.55 -20.45
N ARG A 61 -13.07 2.09 -21.67
CA ARG A 61 -13.62 1.36 -22.82
C ARG A 61 -12.57 0.36 -23.32
N GLY A 62 -12.94 -0.93 -23.36
CA GLY A 62 -12.16 -1.98 -24.02
C GLY A 62 -12.15 -1.87 -25.54
#